data_AF-A0A0R2KED7-F1
#
_entry.id   AF-A0A0R2KED7-F1
#
_cell.length_a   1.000
_cell.length_b   1.000
_cell.length_c   1.000
_cell.angle_alpha   90.00
_cell.angle_beta   90.00
_cell.angle_gamma   90.00
#
_symmetry.space_group_name_H-M   'P 1'
#
loop_
_entity.id
_entity.type
_entity.pdbx_description
1 polymer ?
#
loop_
_entity_poly.entity_id
_entity_poly.type
_entity_poly.pdbx_seq_one_letter_code
_entity_poly.pdbx_strand_id
1 'polypeptide(L)'
;MFANWANDPLVTKYLTWQPHQNISITKMGLKWREKQYQDPAFFDWGIVIKDTDELIGTITVVNQDKAQKTMEIGYCLGKKW
;
A
#
# COMPACT_ATOMS: atom_id res chain seq x y z
N MET A 1 8.63 -0.71 -1.87
CA MET A 1 7.79 -1.40 -0.84
C MET A 1 8.62 -2.10 0.23
N PHE A 2 9.19 -3.29 -0.01
CA PHE A 2 9.85 -4.08 1.05
C PHE A 2 10.92 -3.30 1.80
N ALA A 3 11.89 -2.72 1.08
CA ALA A 3 13.01 -1.99 1.67
C ALA A 3 12.64 -0.61 2.25
N ASN A 4 11.47 -0.08 1.90
CA ASN A 4 11.13 1.33 2.15
C ASN A 4 10.13 1.50 3.31
N TRP A 5 9.14 0.60 3.43
CA TRP A 5 8.14 0.71 4.50
C TRP A 5 7.60 -0.64 4.98
N ALA A 6 7.47 -1.64 4.11
CA ALA A 6 6.69 -2.83 4.43
C ALA A 6 7.37 -3.78 5.42
N ASN A 7 8.69 -3.67 5.62
CA ASN A 7 9.43 -4.46 6.60
C ASN A 7 9.67 -3.71 7.93
N ASP A 8 9.28 -2.44 8.06
CA ASP A 8 9.58 -1.61 9.24
C ASP A 8 8.45 -1.72 10.29
N PRO A 9 8.70 -2.33 11.46
CA PRO A 9 7.67 -2.49 12.49
C PRO A 9 7.13 -1.19 13.07
N LEU A 10 7.87 -0.08 12.98
CA LEU A 10 7.39 1.22 13.42
C LEU A 10 6.38 1.79 12.43
N VAL A 11 6.60 1.56 11.13
CA VAL A 11 5.68 1.99 10.07
C VAL A 11 4.41 1.16 10.08
N THR A 12 4.52 -0.16 10.29
CA THR A 12 3.36 -1.06 10.24
C THR A 12 2.60 -1.18 11.56
N LYS A 13 3.02 -0.48 12.62
CA LYS A 13 2.49 -0.62 13.98
C LYS A 13 0.96 -0.49 14.08
N TYR A 14 0.38 0.38 13.27
CA TYR A 14 -1.06 0.68 13.27
C TYR A 14 -1.78 0.17 12.02
N LEU A 15 -1.10 -0.63 11.19
CA LEU A 15 -1.68 -1.20 9.98
C LEU A 15 -2.37 -2.53 10.30
N THR A 16 -3.27 -2.94 9.42
CA THR A 16 -4.01 -4.20 9.53
C THR A 16 -3.18 -5.45 9.21
N TRP A 17 -1.93 -5.25 8.77
CA TRP A 17 -1.00 -6.32 8.38
C TRP A 17 0.34 -6.18 9.11
N GLN A 18 0.98 -7.31 9.34
CA GLN A 18 2.24 -7.42 10.07
C GLN A 18 3.44 -7.05 9.18
N PRO A 19 4.58 -6.62 9.77
CA PRO A 19 5.79 -6.36 9.01
C PRO A 19 6.16 -7.54 8.12
N HIS A 20 6.44 -7.28 6.86
CA HIS A 20 6.91 -8.30 5.93
C HIS A 20 8.28 -8.80 6.41
N GLN A 21 8.36 -10.07 6.80
CA GLN A 21 9.59 -10.67 7.30
C GLN A 21 10.64 -10.89 6.20
N ASN A 22 10.21 -11.00 4.94
CA ASN A 22 11.09 -11.17 3.80
C ASN A 22 10.46 -10.66 2.50
N ILE A 23 11.28 -10.54 1.45
CA ILE A 23 10.84 -10.02 0.15
C ILE A 23 9.76 -10.88 -0.52
N SER A 24 9.69 -12.18 -0.24
CA SER A 24 8.71 -13.08 -0.85
C SER A 24 7.28 -12.75 -0.45
N ILE A 25 7.05 -12.34 0.81
CA ILE A 25 5.74 -11.85 1.29
C ILE A 25 5.30 -10.63 0.49
N THR A 26 6.21 -9.68 0.27
CA THR A 26 5.94 -8.48 -0.55
C THR A 26 5.58 -8.86 -1.99
N LYS A 27 6.33 -9.78 -2.60
CA LYS A 27 6.06 -10.25 -3.96
C LYS A 27 4.69 -10.93 -4.06
N MET A 28 4.29 -11.71 -3.06
CA MET A 28 2.96 -12.33 -3.01
C MET A 28 1.85 -11.29 -2.93
N GLY A 29 1.99 -10.28 -2.07
CA GLY A 29 1.04 -9.17 -1.97
C GLY A 29 0.89 -8.39 -3.27
N LEU A 30 2.01 -8.09 -3.95
CA LEU A 30 1.99 -7.41 -5.25
C LEU A 30 1.31 -8.24 -6.34
N LYS A 31 1.54 -9.56 -6.40
CA LYS A 31 0.84 -10.46 -7.33
C LYS A 31 -0.65 -10.52 -7.08
N TRP A 32 -1.08 -10.47 -5.82
CA TRP A 32 -2.50 -10.40 -5.49
C TRP A 32 -3.10 -9.07 -5.97
N ARG A 33 -2.40 -7.95 -5.74
CA ARG A 33 -2.76 -6.60 -6.18
C ARG A 33 -2.93 -6.49 -7.69
N GLU A 34 -1.98 -7.03 -8.45
CA GLU A 34 -2.01 -7.09 -9.92
C GLU A 34 -3.27 -7.79 -10.44
N LYS A 35 -3.74 -8.84 -9.74
CA LYS A 35 -5.01 -9.50 -10.07
C LYS A 35 -6.23 -8.63 -9.72
N GLN A 36 -6.18 -7.90 -8.61
CA GLN A 36 -7.29 -7.02 -8.22
C GLN A 36 -7.46 -5.84 -9.18
N TYR A 37 -6.39 -5.39 -9.84
CA TYR A 37 -6.47 -4.37 -10.88
C TYR A 37 -7.33 -4.73 -12.10
N GLN A 38 -7.82 -5.98 -12.21
CA GLN A 38 -8.86 -6.34 -13.17
C GLN A 38 -10.24 -5.76 -12.80
N ASP A 39 -10.46 -5.40 -11.53
CA ASP A 39 -11.63 -4.66 -11.07
C ASP A 39 -11.39 -3.14 -11.23
N PRO A 40 -12.17 -2.42 -12.05
CA PRO A 40 -12.02 -0.98 -12.21
C PRO A 40 -12.34 -0.18 -10.94
N ALA A 41 -12.98 -0.80 -9.93
CA ALA A 41 -13.22 -0.20 -8.62
C ALA A 41 -12.08 -0.48 -7.61
N PHE A 42 -10.97 -1.10 -8.03
CA PHE A 42 -9.80 -1.32 -7.18
C PHE A 42 -8.80 -0.16 -7.32
N PHE A 43 -8.58 0.56 -6.21
CA PHE A 43 -7.74 1.75 -6.17
C PHE A 43 -6.60 1.59 -5.16
N ASP A 44 -5.39 1.30 -5.64
CA ASP A 44 -4.24 1.03 -4.77
C ASP A 44 -2.93 1.53 -5.37
N TRP A 45 -2.58 2.77 -5.09
CA TRP A 45 -1.53 3.49 -5.80
C TRP A 45 -0.23 3.56 -5.00
N GLY A 46 0.87 3.64 -5.74
CA GLY A 46 2.18 3.99 -5.19
C GLY A 46 2.33 5.51 -5.04
N ILE A 47 2.97 5.95 -3.96
CA ILE A 47 3.39 7.34 -3.78
C ILE A 47 4.86 7.43 -4.17
N VAL A 48 5.18 8.31 -5.13
CA VAL A 48 6.55 8.50 -5.62
C VAL A 48 7.04 9.94 -5.42
N ILE A 49 8.34 10.11 -5.19
CA ILE A 49 9.00 11.42 -5.30
C ILE A 49 9.17 11.74 -6.79
N LYS A 50 8.61 12.86 -7.27
CA LYS A 50 8.57 13.19 -8.70
C LYS A 50 9.94 13.30 -9.37
N ASP A 51 10.93 13.81 -8.65
CA ASP A 51 12.27 14.07 -9.20
C ASP A 51 13.12 12.80 -9.37
N THR A 52 12.89 11.80 -8.52
CA THR A 52 13.69 10.56 -8.47
C THR A 52 12.92 9.32 -8.89
N ASP A 53 11.61 9.43 -9.06
CA ASP A 53 10.66 8.33 -9.22
C ASP A 53 10.76 7.28 -8.07
N GLU A 54 11.29 7.69 -6.92
CA GLU A 54 11.47 6.78 -5.80
C GLU A 54 10.12 6.50 -5.15
N LEU A 55 9.74 5.22 -5.11
CA LEU A 55 8.51 4.75 -4.49
C LEU A 55 8.63 4.74 -2.96
N ILE A 56 7.98 5.68 -2.29
CA ILE A 56 8.13 5.93 -0.84
C ILE A 56 6.98 5.40 0.01
N GLY A 57 5.86 5.03 -0.62
CA GLY A 57 4.70 4.55 0.10
C GLY A 57 3.56 4.12 -0.80
N THR A 58 2.39 3.95 -0.18
CA THR A 58 1.14 3.59 -0.85
C THR A 58 -0.03 4.41 -0.32
N ILE A 59 -1.00 4.67 -1.19
CA ILE A 59 -2.28 5.27 -0.87
C ILE A 59 -3.38 4.44 -1.53
N THR A 60 -4.32 3.96 -0.73
CA THR A 60 -5.25 2.90 -1.10
C THR A 60 -6.64 3.25 -0.61
N VAL A 61 -7.67 2.97 -1.41
CA VAL A 61 -9.06 3.00 -0.93
C VAL A 61 -9.30 1.70 -0.16
N VAL A 62 -9.44 1.82 1.17
CA VAL A 62 -9.55 0.67 2.09
C VAL A 62 -11.00 0.26 2.37
N ASN A 63 -11.93 1.18 2.18
CA ASN A 63 -13.37 0.92 2.30
C ASN A 63 -14.15 1.74 1.28
N GLN A 64 -15.23 1.17 0.75
CA GLN A 64 -16.14 1.82 -0.20
C GLN A 64 -17.58 1.57 0.22
N ASP A 65 -18.29 2.63 0.60
CA ASP A 65 -19.73 2.57 0.84
C ASP A 65 -20.46 3.13 -0.39
N LYS A 66 -20.96 2.23 -1.24
CA LYS A 66 -21.68 2.60 -2.46
C LYS A 66 -23.02 3.27 -2.18
N ALA A 67 -23.66 2.97 -1.05
CA ALA A 67 -24.96 3.55 -0.70
C ALA A 67 -24.77 5.01 -0.26
N GLN A 68 -23.74 5.28 0.54
CA GLN A 68 -23.39 6.62 1.00
C GLN A 68 -22.52 7.40 -0.01
N LYS A 69 -22.03 6.73 -1.06
CA LYS A 69 -21.10 7.28 -2.07
C LYS A 69 -19.83 7.83 -1.43
N THR A 70 -19.32 7.14 -0.42
CA THR A 70 -18.09 7.50 0.29
C THR A 70 -17.01 6.46 0.07
N MET A 71 -15.76 6.91 0.18
CA MET A 71 -14.57 6.06 0.15
C MET A 71 -13.68 6.47 1.31
N GLU A 72 -13.06 5.49 1.96
CA GLU A 72 -12.06 5.72 2.99
C GLU A 72 -10.68 5.43 2.42
N ILE A 73 -9.75 6.33 2.69
CA ILE A 73 -8.38 6.25 2.18
C ILE A 73 -7.46 5.89 3.34
N GLY A 74 -6.67 4.84 3.14
CA GLY A 74 -5.51 4.51 3.97
C GLY A 74 -4.23 4.87 3.23
N TYR A 75 -3.21 5.30 3.96
CA TYR A 75 -1.88 5.49 3.38
C TYR A 75 -0.80 4.97 4.32
N CYS A 76 0.37 4.71 3.74
CA CYS A 76 1.55 4.26 4.46
C CYS A 76 2.78 4.85 3.78
N LEU A 77 3.64 5.51 4.54
CA LEU A 77 4.89 6.11 4.09
C LEU A 77 6.06 5.47 4.84
N GLY A 78 7.16 5.25 4.14
CA GLY A 78 8.40 4.78 4.76
C GLY A 78 8.96 5.82 5.71
N LYS A 79 9.48 5.39 6.87
CA LYS A 79 9.97 6.26 7.96
C LYS A 79 11.00 7.32 7.54
N LYS A 80 11.73 7.08 6.45
CA LYS A 80 12.74 8.01 5.92
C LYS A 80 12.12 9.27 5.30
N TRP A 81 10.84 9.22 4.93
CA TRP A 81 10.07 10.29 4.30
C TRP A 81 8.93 10.74 5.21
#